data_AF-A0A4V2K8F1-F1
#
_entry.id   AF-A0A4V2K8F1-F1
#
_cell.length_a   1.000
_cell.length_b   1.000
_cell.length_c   1.000
_cell.angle_alpha   90.00
_cell.angle_beta   90.00
_cell.angle_gamma   90.00
#
_symmetry.space_group_name_H-M   'P 1'
#
loop_
_entity.id
_entity.type
_entity.pdbx_description
1 polymer ?
#
loop_
_entity_poly.entity_id
_entity_poly.type
_entity_poly.pdbx_seq_one_letter_code
_entity_poly.pdbx_strand_id
1 'polypeptide(L)'
;RALSKTKKAQIDAEFQEEWVTIAANRYTEEQQSGKKKLKGVRAICKEVEKECYEKTGTSIKLPKSTVSDRASGKPSIRDFNAEKRWLQADEEEEVIDFAINAALRGFPLNHRRLREHVNRI
;
A
#
# COMPACT_ATOMS: atom_id res chain seq x y z
N ARG A 1 13.45 4.21 16.59
CA ARG A 1 13.49 5.56 15.97
C ARG A 1 12.06 5.97 15.62
N ALA A 2 11.69 7.24 15.76
CA ALA A 2 10.40 7.71 15.26
C ALA A 2 10.40 7.65 13.73
N LEU A 3 9.35 7.07 13.13
CA LEU A 3 9.17 7.04 11.68
C LEU A 3 8.75 8.42 11.16
N SER A 4 9.18 8.75 9.94
CA SER A 4 8.69 9.93 9.22
C SER A 4 7.18 9.84 8.98
N LYS A 5 6.52 11.00 8.79
CA LYS A 5 5.08 11.03 8.49
C LYS A 5 4.75 10.22 7.22
N THR A 6 5.60 10.32 6.21
CA THR A 6 5.45 9.57 4.95
C THR A 6 5.56 8.06 5.17
N LYS A 7 6.53 7.59 5.98
CA LYS A 7 6.69 6.16 6.23
C LYS A 7 5.52 5.58 7.01
N LYS A 8 4.95 6.34 7.95
CA LYS A 8 3.71 5.95 8.65
C LYS A 8 2.54 5.84 7.69
N ALA A 9 2.32 6.85 6.85
CA ALA A 9 1.26 6.83 5.85
C ALA A 9 1.43 5.69 4.84
N GLN A 10 2.67 5.34 4.49
CA GLN A 10 2.95 4.16 3.67
C GLN A 10 2.45 2.90 4.38
N ILE A 11 2.91 2.64 5.60
CA ILE A 11 2.52 1.45 6.39
C ILE A 11 1.01 1.35 6.52
N ASP A 12 0.33 2.45 6.85
CA ASP A 12 -1.14 2.49 6.96
C ASP A 12 -1.82 2.14 5.63
N ALA A 13 -1.28 2.63 4.51
CA ALA A 13 -1.77 2.30 3.18
C ALA A 13 -1.54 0.84 2.80
N GLU A 14 -0.37 0.25 3.13
CA GLU A 14 -0.09 -1.17 2.86
C GLU A 14 -1.02 -2.06 3.68
N PHE A 15 -1.23 -1.71 4.96
CA PHE A 15 -2.17 -2.39 5.84
C PHE A 15 -3.59 -2.34 5.27
N GLN A 16 -4.06 -1.16 4.84
CA GLN A 16 -5.38 -1.02 4.27
C GLN A 16 -5.53 -1.81 2.95
N GLU A 17 -4.50 -1.82 2.11
CA GLU A 17 -4.47 -2.53 0.83
C GLU A 17 -4.55 -4.06 0.99
N GLU A 18 -3.91 -4.60 2.04
CA GLU A 18 -4.01 -6.03 2.39
C GLU A 18 -5.47 -6.42 2.65
N TRP A 19 -6.16 -5.65 3.48
CA TRP A 19 -7.57 -5.91 3.81
C TRP A 19 -8.52 -5.67 2.63
N VAL A 20 -8.23 -4.72 1.75
CA VAL A 20 -8.95 -4.55 0.48
C VAL A 20 -8.81 -5.79 -0.38
N THR A 21 -7.61 -6.36 -0.49
CA THR A 21 -7.33 -7.56 -1.28
C THR A 21 -8.09 -8.77 -0.72
N ILE A 22 -8.06 -8.98 0.59
CA ILE A 22 -8.82 -10.03 1.27
C ILE A 22 -10.33 -9.88 0.99
N ALA A 23 -10.87 -8.67 1.11
CA ALA A 23 -12.28 -8.42 0.84
C ALA A 23 -12.66 -8.64 -0.63
N ALA A 24 -11.80 -8.25 -1.56
CA ALA A 24 -12.01 -8.45 -2.99
C ALA A 24 -12.03 -9.95 -3.35
N ASN A 25 -11.07 -10.73 -2.84
CA ASN A 25 -11.01 -12.17 -3.08
C ASN A 25 -12.25 -12.89 -2.55
N ARG A 26 -12.67 -12.59 -1.31
CA ARG A 26 -13.91 -13.16 -0.75
C ARG A 26 -15.16 -12.77 -1.53
N TYR A 27 -15.20 -11.55 -2.07
CA TYR A 27 -16.31 -11.14 -2.92
C TYR A 27 -16.32 -11.92 -4.23
N THR A 28 -15.18 -12.10 -4.87
CA THR A 28 -15.05 -12.91 -6.09
C THR A 28 -15.48 -14.36 -5.85
N GLU A 29 -15.00 -14.99 -4.77
CA GLU A 29 -15.39 -16.34 -4.38
C GLU A 29 -16.89 -16.47 -4.10
N GLU A 30 -17.47 -15.50 -3.39
CA GLU A 30 -18.91 -15.48 -3.13
C GLU A 30 -19.69 -15.41 -4.44
N GLN A 31 -19.31 -14.52 -5.38
CA GLN A 31 -19.98 -14.42 -6.68
C GLN A 31 -19.88 -15.70 -7.50
N GLN A 32 -18.80 -16.47 -7.36
CA GLN A 32 -18.59 -17.73 -8.07
C GLN A 32 -19.22 -18.94 -7.38
N SER A 33 -19.69 -18.80 -6.13
CA SER A 33 -20.16 -19.92 -5.30
C SER A 33 -21.47 -20.58 -5.76
N GLY A 34 -22.16 -20.02 -6.76
CA GLY A 34 -23.43 -20.56 -7.27
C GLY A 34 -24.59 -20.51 -6.28
N LYS A 35 -24.45 -19.81 -5.14
CA LYS A 35 -25.49 -19.69 -4.12
C LYS A 35 -26.69 -18.91 -4.66
N LYS A 36 -27.90 -19.35 -4.29
CA LYS A 36 -29.18 -18.68 -4.66
C LYS A 36 -29.28 -17.24 -4.14
N LYS A 37 -28.60 -16.93 -3.03
CA LYS A 37 -28.49 -15.58 -2.46
C LYS A 37 -27.02 -15.26 -2.22
N LEU A 38 -26.51 -14.30 -2.98
CA LEU A 38 -25.13 -13.84 -2.89
C LEU A 38 -25.02 -12.67 -1.93
N LYS A 39 -23.99 -12.65 -1.11
CA LYS A 39 -23.64 -11.45 -0.33
C LYS A 39 -23.13 -10.36 -1.28
N GLY A 40 -23.67 -9.16 -1.13
CA GLY A 40 -23.12 -7.98 -1.81
C GLY A 40 -21.82 -7.50 -1.16
N VAL A 41 -21.02 -6.73 -1.92
CA VAL A 41 -19.76 -6.10 -1.46
C VAL A 41 -19.88 -5.49 -0.06
N ARG A 42 -20.99 -4.80 0.24
CA ARG A 42 -21.19 -4.12 1.53
C ARG A 42 -21.17 -5.08 2.73
N ALA A 43 -21.76 -6.26 2.56
CA ALA A 43 -21.82 -7.25 3.63
C ALA A 43 -20.43 -7.84 3.86
N ILE A 44 -19.72 -8.16 2.79
CA ILE A 44 -18.36 -8.69 2.84
C ILE A 44 -17.39 -7.67 3.46
N CYS A 45 -17.45 -6.41 3.06
CA CYS A 45 -16.63 -5.36 3.68
C CYS A 45 -16.86 -5.29 5.19
N LYS A 46 -18.11 -5.37 5.69
CA LYS A 46 -18.38 -5.35 7.13
C LYS A 46 -17.81 -6.58 7.85
N GLU A 47 -17.93 -7.76 7.25
CA GLU A 47 -17.35 -8.99 7.80
C GLU A 47 -15.83 -8.89 7.92
N VAL A 48 -15.18 -8.37 6.87
CA VAL A 48 -13.73 -8.19 6.84
C VAL A 48 -13.26 -7.07 7.77
N GLU A 49 -13.98 -5.95 7.86
CA GLU A 49 -13.70 -4.88 8.83
C GLU A 49 -13.76 -5.41 10.28
N LYS A 50 -14.77 -6.24 10.59
CA LYS A 50 -14.90 -6.88 11.90
C LYS A 50 -13.75 -7.84 12.18
N GLU A 51 -13.39 -8.67 11.22
CA GLU A 51 -12.27 -9.60 11.34
C GLU A 51 -10.92 -8.88 11.52
N CYS A 52 -10.72 -7.76 10.82
CA CYS A 52 -9.54 -6.92 10.99
C CYS A 52 -9.42 -6.44 12.44
N TYR A 53 -10.51 -5.94 13.00
CA TYR A 53 -10.54 -5.50 14.39
C TYR A 53 -10.28 -6.65 15.37
N GLU A 54 -10.89 -7.82 15.15
CA GLU A 54 -10.69 -9.00 16.00
C GLU A 54 -9.23 -9.50 15.98
N LYS A 55 -8.56 -9.45 14.82
CA LYS A 55 -7.18 -9.92 14.66
C LYS A 55 -6.11 -8.92 15.10
N THR A 56 -6.33 -7.65 14.82
CA THR A 56 -5.27 -6.62 14.93
C THR A 56 -5.57 -5.57 16.00
N GLY A 57 -6.80 -5.54 16.53
CA GLY A 57 -7.29 -4.47 17.41
C GLY A 57 -7.48 -3.13 16.70
N THR A 58 -7.21 -3.05 15.39
CA THR A 58 -7.26 -1.81 14.62
C THR A 58 -8.54 -1.77 13.79
N SER A 59 -9.30 -0.67 13.91
CA SER A 59 -10.51 -0.47 13.11
C SER A 59 -10.16 0.17 11.78
N ILE A 60 -10.61 -0.44 10.69
CA ILE A 60 -10.46 0.08 9.34
C ILE A 60 -11.81 0.34 8.69
N LYS A 61 -11.82 1.20 7.67
CA LYS A 61 -12.97 1.40 6.79
C LYS A 61 -12.60 0.99 5.37
N LEU A 62 -13.27 -0.03 4.84
CA LEU A 62 -13.05 -0.51 3.49
C LEU A 62 -13.95 0.24 2.50
N PRO A 63 -13.38 0.94 1.50
CA PRO A 63 -14.16 1.59 0.46
C PRO A 63 -14.75 0.55 -0.49
N LYS A 64 -16.08 0.56 -0.61
CA LYS A 64 -16.85 -0.42 -1.42
C LYS A 64 -16.45 -0.37 -2.90
N SER A 65 -16.23 0.83 -3.44
CA SER A 65 -15.79 1.03 -4.82
C SER A 65 -14.44 0.37 -5.05
N THR A 66 -13.46 0.63 -4.19
CA THR A 66 -12.12 0.07 -4.28
C THR A 66 -12.13 -1.46 -4.22
N VAL A 67 -12.92 -2.06 -3.33
CA VAL A 67 -13.07 -3.52 -3.25
C VAL A 67 -13.69 -4.09 -4.53
N SER A 68 -14.73 -3.43 -5.07
CA SER A 68 -15.36 -3.86 -6.32
C SER A 68 -14.43 -3.72 -7.53
N ASP A 69 -13.68 -2.62 -7.60
CA ASP A 69 -12.69 -2.37 -8.64
C ASP A 69 -11.58 -3.43 -8.58
N ARG A 70 -11.09 -3.75 -7.39
CA ARG A 70 -10.07 -4.79 -7.19
C ARG A 70 -10.59 -6.18 -7.56
N ALA A 71 -11.82 -6.52 -7.16
CA ALA A 71 -12.44 -7.79 -7.55
C ALA A 71 -12.65 -7.90 -9.07
N SER A 72 -12.81 -6.77 -9.75
CA SER A 72 -12.89 -6.70 -11.22
C SER A 72 -11.52 -6.73 -11.91
N GLY A 73 -10.43 -6.86 -11.14
CA GLY A 73 -9.06 -6.94 -11.65
C GLY A 73 -8.37 -5.60 -11.88
N LYS A 74 -8.94 -4.47 -11.43
CA LYS A 74 -8.23 -3.18 -11.54
C LYS A 74 -7.08 -3.11 -10.53
N PRO A 75 -5.85 -2.74 -10.96
CA PRO A 75 -4.71 -2.62 -10.06
C PRO A 75 -4.89 -1.45 -9.08
N SER A 76 -4.18 -1.49 -7.96
CA SER A 76 -4.13 -0.33 -7.06
C SER A 76 -3.38 0.82 -7.73
N ILE A 77 -3.64 2.05 -7.29
CA ILE A 77 -2.81 3.20 -7.69
C ILE A 77 -1.35 2.96 -7.28
N ARG A 78 -1.12 2.24 -6.17
CA ARG A 78 0.24 1.91 -5.70
C ARG A 78 0.95 0.98 -6.69
N ASP A 79 0.28 -0.06 -7.17
CA ASP A 79 0.85 -1.02 -8.13
C ASP A 79 1.04 -0.36 -9.50
N PHE A 80 0.03 0.39 -9.96
CA PHE A 80 0.12 1.16 -11.20
C PHE A 80 1.26 2.19 -11.18
N ASN A 81 1.50 2.82 -10.04
CA ASN A 81 2.63 3.73 -9.88
C ASN A 81 3.95 2.98 -9.68
N ALA A 82 3.95 1.77 -9.10
CA ALA A 82 5.13 0.93 -8.97
C ALA A 82 5.72 0.58 -10.34
N GLU A 83 4.87 0.28 -11.33
CA GLU A 83 5.27 0.07 -12.73
C GLU A 83 5.95 1.30 -13.36
N LYS A 84 5.70 2.50 -12.83
CA LYS A 84 6.24 3.76 -13.35
C LYS A 84 7.40 4.31 -12.52
N ARG A 85 7.84 3.60 -11.48
CA ARG A 85 8.93 4.07 -10.62
C ARG A 85 10.23 4.10 -11.39
N TRP A 86 11.01 5.14 -11.14
CA TRP A 86 12.36 5.30 -11.68
C TRP A 86 13.41 4.56 -10.85
N LEU A 87 13.08 4.27 -9.58
CA LEU A 87 13.93 3.56 -8.64
C LEU A 87 13.16 2.36 -8.10
N GLN A 88 13.83 1.22 -8.04
CA GLN A 88 13.41 0.05 -7.27
C GLN A 88 13.46 0.36 -5.76
N ALA A 89 12.84 -0.51 -4.96
CA ALA A 89 12.70 -0.25 -3.52
C ALA A 89 14.05 -0.21 -2.78
N ASP A 90 15.00 -1.03 -3.22
CA ASP A 90 16.39 -1.07 -2.76
C ASP A 90 17.16 0.19 -3.20
N GLU A 91 17.03 0.59 -4.46
CA GLU A 91 17.64 1.81 -4.98
C GLU A 91 17.10 3.06 -4.26
N GLU A 92 15.80 3.11 -3.96
CA GLU A 92 15.18 4.19 -3.19
C GLU A 92 15.74 4.25 -1.75
N GLU A 93 15.95 3.10 -1.11
CA GLU A 93 16.51 3.02 0.24
C GLU A 93 17.96 3.52 0.28
N GLU A 94 18.79 3.14 -0.70
CA GLU A 94 20.17 3.62 -0.81
C GLU A 94 20.23 5.15 -0.97
N VAL A 95 19.37 5.72 -1.81
CA VAL A 95 19.29 7.18 -2.01
C VAL A 95 18.87 7.91 -0.73
N ILE A 96 17.91 7.35 0.02
CA ILE A 96 17.46 7.90 1.31
C ILE A 96 18.60 7.87 2.33
N ASP A 97 19.30 6.74 2.44
CA ASP A 97 20.41 6.58 3.38
C ASP A 97 21.56 7.53 3.05
N PHE A 98 21.87 7.72 1.76
CA PHE A 98 22.83 8.74 1.34
C PHE A 98 22.40 10.14 1.76
N ALA A 99 21.13 10.49 1.58
CA ALA A 99 20.61 11.80 1.96
C ALA A 99 20.66 12.03 3.48
N ILE A 100 20.32 11.01 4.28
CA ILE A 100 20.43 11.05 5.74
C ILE A 100 21.89 11.22 6.16
N ASN A 101 22.81 10.43 5.58
CA ASN A 101 24.24 10.52 5.88
C ASN A 101 24.83 11.89 5.52
N ALA A 102 24.46 12.46 4.38
CA ALA A 102 24.88 13.79 3.98
C ALA A 102 24.41 14.85 4.99
N ALA A 103 23.14 14.79 5.40
CA ALA A 103 22.57 15.70 6.38
C ALA A 103 23.25 15.58 7.76
N LEU A 104 23.49 14.35 8.24
CA LEU A 104 24.16 14.10 9.53
C LEU A 104 25.59 14.62 9.56
N ARG A 105 26.29 14.62 8.42
CA ARG A 105 27.65 15.14 8.28
C ARG A 105 27.69 16.65 8.01
N GLY A 106 26.53 17.32 7.94
CA GLY A 106 26.43 18.75 7.64
C GLY A 106 26.74 19.11 6.19
N PHE A 107 26.77 18.13 5.28
CA PHE A 107 26.97 18.41 3.85
C PHE A 107 25.65 18.82 3.20
N PRO A 108 25.61 19.94 2.47
CA PRO A 108 24.42 20.34 1.76
C PRO A 108 24.09 19.35 0.64
N LEU A 109 22.89 18.78 0.69
CA LEU A 109 22.35 17.95 -0.38
C LEU A 109 21.90 18.88 -1.51
N ASN A 110 22.68 18.94 -2.59
CA ASN A 110 22.27 19.64 -3.80
C ASN A 110 21.80 18.64 -4.87
N HIS A 111 20.98 19.10 -5.81
CA HIS A 111 20.41 18.26 -6.85
C HIS A 111 21.50 17.55 -7.69
N ARG A 112 22.66 18.20 -7.91
CA ARG A 112 23.76 17.61 -8.67
C ARG A 112 24.34 16.38 -7.97
N ARG A 113 24.62 16.46 -6.67
CA ARG A 113 25.18 15.34 -5.89
C ARG A 113 24.18 14.19 -5.75
N LEU A 114 22.90 14.51 -5.59
CA LEU A 114 21.86 13.49 -5.57
C LEU A 114 21.81 12.76 -6.91
N ARG A 115 21.82 13.48 -8.03
CA ARG A 115 21.87 12.89 -9.37
C ARG A 115 23.13 12.05 -9.61
N GLU A 116 24.30 12.54 -9.18
CA GLU A 116 25.55 11.79 -9.29
C GLU A 116 25.50 10.46 -8.52
N HIS A 117 24.84 10.43 -7.36
CA HIS A 117 24.67 9.22 -6.57
C HIS A 117 23.63 8.29 -7.20
N VAL A 118 22.46 8.80 -7.57
CA VAL A 118 21.40 8.04 -8.24
C VAL A 118 21.90 7.38 -9.52
N ASN A 119 22.71 8.06 -10.33
CA ASN A 119 23.27 7.50 -11.56
C ASN A 119 24.35 6.42 -11.34
N ARG A 120 24.82 6.21 -10.10
CA ARG A 120 25.84 5.22 -9.74
C ARG A 120 25.26 3.97 -9.11
N ILE A 121 24.00 4.04 -8.72
CA ILE A 121 23.15 2.90 -8.37
C ILE A 121 22.74 2.27 -9.70
#